data_AF-A0A7C8IR68-F1
#
_entry.id   AF-A0A7C8IR68-F1
#
_cell.length_a   1.000
_cell.length_b   1.000
_cell.length_c   1.000
_cell.angle_alpha   90.00
_cell.angle_beta   90.00
_cell.angle_gamma   90.00
#
_symmetry.space_group_name_H-M   'P 1'
#
loop_
_entity.id
_entity.type
_entity.pdbx_description
1 polymer ?
#
loop_
_entity_poly.entity_id
_entity_poly.type
_entity_poly.pdbx_seq_one_letter_code
_entity_poly.pdbx_strand_id
1 'polypeptide(L)'
;MMLQTLTPLAILQALYAWLPHVQANQYGENHAPVEKDEDLVAAHFLDTDDVLFSPAFLAPQGVLAGFANGTDGPTDDATLDKFLRSISDRNEWVGYHVTDFTSEEGRSFPYVYLSKESQASRDGDSQKLRVWIQGGVHGNEPAGDQAVLAVLGKLDANETWATSLLERMDILLFPRYNPDGVSYFQRELSSNLDPNREHTKLARHQSREIKQLLSSFSPHITVDMHEFTGTRLTNGRYKHGMDALIAPGKNLNTHKDIRNISEALFAAGIAERLEAAGFRWESYFTSGSSATPGITLVEAGSDAKAGRNSYGLMQSVAILNEVRGIRLADQHFQRRVATALTMVSAILDIALENIDYVQSTVENAIEDFIASDDDIIITDYQNPTNRSVQFIDVTNGSLVQLPVNWLGTTPTTANLTRARPEAYLIPRTWSDLATRLQESGVVVETLDYEYSGTVEALKITSASPARAYYEGAIQVTVTTEPYQRDVRLPIGSFLVSTRQKNAALAFVTLEPENIDSYVRFNLVPVQAGDEYPIFRIPSASTKRIRSNEL
;
A
#
# COMPACT_ATOMS: atom_id res chain seq x y z
N MET A 1 -26.65 27.50 41.64
CA MET A 1 -27.38 26.52 42.48
C MET A 1 -28.01 25.52 41.53
N MET A 2 -27.67 24.22 41.46
CA MET A 2 -26.97 23.32 42.36
C MET A 2 -25.95 22.52 41.54
N LEU A 3 -24.66 22.68 41.85
CA LEU A 3 -23.67 21.63 41.68
C LEU A 3 -23.41 21.11 43.08
N GLN A 4 -23.80 19.87 43.38
CA GLN A 4 -23.08 19.01 44.32
C GLN A 4 -23.69 17.60 44.37
N THR A 5 -22.79 16.62 44.48
CA THR A 5 -22.97 15.18 44.77
C THR A 5 -23.18 14.22 43.60
N LEU A 6 -22.13 14.04 42.79
CA LEU A 6 -21.82 12.72 42.22
C LEU A 6 -20.66 12.14 43.02
N THR A 7 -20.82 10.91 43.50
CA THR A 7 -19.81 10.17 44.27
C THR A 7 -18.59 9.85 43.40
N PRO A 8 -17.37 9.75 43.96
CA PRO A 8 -16.16 9.42 43.19
C PRO A 8 -16.25 8.09 42.43
N LEU A 9 -17.14 7.18 42.82
CA LEU A 9 -17.44 5.93 42.12
C LEU A 9 -18.18 6.15 40.78
N ALA A 10 -19.03 7.19 40.69
CA ALA A 10 -19.78 7.54 39.47
C ALA A 10 -18.88 8.23 38.42
N ILE A 11 -17.84 8.95 38.87
CA ILE A 11 -16.82 9.53 37.99
C ILE A 11 -15.92 8.40 37.42
N LEU A 12 -15.61 7.36 38.21
CA LEU A 12 -14.83 6.22 37.74
C LEU A 12 -15.60 5.35 36.72
N GLN A 13 -16.90 5.15 36.89
CA GLN A 13 -17.73 4.40 35.93
C GLN A 13 -18.00 5.18 34.63
N ALA A 14 -18.12 6.51 34.69
CA ALA A 14 -18.23 7.35 33.50
C ALA A 14 -16.91 7.42 32.69
N LEU A 15 -15.77 7.32 33.37
CA LEU A 15 -14.44 7.21 32.71
C LEU A 15 -14.22 5.85 32.05
N TYR A 16 -14.78 4.75 32.59
CA TYR A 16 -14.69 3.43 31.97
C TYR A 16 -15.57 3.25 30.73
N ALA A 17 -16.69 3.98 30.63
CA ALA A 17 -17.60 3.91 29.48
C ALA A 17 -17.13 4.73 28.26
N TRP A 18 -16.07 5.52 28.41
CA TRP A 18 -15.51 6.39 27.36
C TRP A 18 -14.06 6.07 27.00
N LEU A 19 -13.46 5.07 27.64
CA LEU A 19 -12.24 4.46 27.12
C LEU A 19 -12.67 3.57 25.97
N PRO A 20 -12.20 3.79 24.72
CA PRO A 20 -12.22 2.70 23.76
C PRO A 20 -11.58 1.51 24.47
N HIS A 21 -12.27 0.38 24.54
CA HIS A 21 -11.63 -0.86 24.92
C HIS A 21 -10.60 -1.17 23.84
N VAL A 22 -9.43 -0.54 23.95
CA VAL A 22 -8.21 -1.01 23.32
C VAL A 22 -7.89 -2.26 24.12
N GLN A 23 -8.45 -3.39 23.72
CA GLN A 23 -7.93 -4.67 24.18
C GLN A 23 -6.45 -4.65 23.80
N ALA A 24 -5.57 -4.90 24.77
CA ALA A 24 -4.16 -5.05 24.46
C ALA A 24 -4.02 -6.19 23.47
N ASN A 25 -3.30 -5.98 22.37
CA ASN A 25 -3.06 -7.03 21.39
C ASN A 25 -2.43 -8.23 22.11
N GLN A 26 -2.97 -9.42 21.83
CA GLN A 26 -2.42 -10.68 22.29
C GLN A 26 -1.59 -11.31 21.18
N TYR A 27 -0.93 -12.42 21.45
CA TYR A 27 -0.26 -13.18 20.41
C TYR A 27 -1.31 -13.95 19.58
N GLY A 28 -1.45 -13.59 18.30
CA GLY A 28 -2.49 -14.14 17.41
C GLY A 28 -3.92 -13.80 17.82
N GLU A 29 -4.90 -14.24 17.02
CA GLU A 29 -6.33 -14.19 17.37
C GLU A 29 -6.85 -12.77 17.73
N ASN A 30 -6.26 -11.70 17.19
CA ASN A 30 -6.68 -10.31 17.42
C ASN A 30 -7.87 -9.94 16.51
N HIS A 31 -8.96 -10.70 16.62
CA HIS A 31 -10.12 -10.56 15.73
C HIS A 31 -10.78 -9.18 15.84
N ALA A 32 -11.12 -8.61 14.69
CA ALA A 32 -12.06 -7.49 14.65
C ALA A 32 -13.46 -7.99 15.08
N PRO A 33 -14.20 -7.23 15.90
CA PRO A 33 -15.54 -7.63 16.30
C PRO A 33 -16.46 -7.73 15.08
N VAL A 34 -17.21 -8.82 14.97
CA VAL A 34 -18.21 -8.98 13.92
C VAL A 34 -19.40 -8.05 14.17
N GLU A 35 -19.72 -7.24 13.17
CA GLU A 35 -20.84 -6.30 13.14
C GLU A 35 -21.54 -6.45 11.79
N LYS A 36 -22.43 -7.44 11.68
CA LYS A 36 -23.24 -7.65 10.46
C LYS A 36 -24.19 -6.48 10.23
N ASP A 37 -24.45 -6.20 8.97
CA ASP A 37 -25.47 -5.24 8.57
C ASP A 37 -26.87 -5.70 8.96
N GLU A 38 -27.64 -4.73 9.42
CA GLU A 38 -29.06 -4.83 9.62
C GLU A 38 -29.79 -4.94 8.26
N ASP A 39 -30.97 -5.56 8.22
CA ASP A 39 -31.71 -5.85 6.98
C ASP A 39 -31.83 -4.66 6.01
N LEU A 40 -32.06 -3.45 6.55
CA LEU A 40 -32.18 -2.22 5.75
C LEU A 40 -30.89 -1.84 5.02
N VAL A 41 -29.74 -2.13 5.61
CA VAL A 41 -28.43 -1.89 4.99
C VAL A 41 -28.07 -3.06 4.09
N ALA A 42 -28.30 -4.29 4.55
CA ALA A 42 -28.04 -5.52 3.80
C ALA A 42 -28.78 -5.58 2.46
N ALA A 43 -29.98 -4.99 2.37
CA ALA A 43 -30.76 -4.88 1.13
C ALA A 43 -30.04 -4.12 -0.01
N HIS A 44 -28.98 -3.36 0.29
CA HIS A 44 -28.17 -2.66 -0.71
C HIS A 44 -27.01 -3.49 -1.26
N PHE A 45 -26.75 -4.67 -0.69
CA PHE A 45 -25.57 -5.48 -0.98
C PHE A 45 -25.96 -6.92 -1.32
N LEU A 46 -26.99 -7.08 -2.14
CA LEU A 46 -27.44 -8.39 -2.61
C LEU A 46 -26.39 -9.04 -3.51
N ASP A 47 -26.30 -10.37 -3.42
CA ASP A 47 -25.46 -11.19 -4.29
C ASP A 47 -25.76 -10.89 -5.76
N THR A 48 -24.73 -11.00 -6.60
CA THR A 48 -24.83 -10.86 -8.04
C THR A 48 -25.00 -12.23 -8.71
N ASP A 49 -25.23 -12.24 -10.02
CA ASP A 49 -25.23 -13.46 -10.83
C ASP A 49 -23.82 -13.88 -11.30
N ASP A 50 -22.77 -13.20 -10.82
CA ASP A 50 -21.39 -13.46 -11.22
C ASP A 50 -20.91 -14.85 -10.79
N VAL A 51 -20.24 -15.55 -11.70
CA VAL A 51 -19.59 -16.83 -11.42
C VAL A 51 -18.18 -16.56 -10.90
N LEU A 52 -17.90 -17.02 -9.68
CA LEU A 52 -16.64 -16.80 -8.99
C LEU A 52 -15.80 -18.09 -8.99
N PHE A 53 -14.62 -18.04 -9.61
CA PHE A 53 -13.72 -19.18 -9.76
C PHE A 53 -12.61 -19.19 -8.68
N SER A 54 -12.98 -19.09 -7.41
CA SER A 54 -12.02 -19.24 -6.29
C SER A 54 -12.44 -20.38 -5.36
N PRO A 55 -11.53 -20.90 -4.51
CA PRO A 55 -11.81 -22.09 -3.70
C PRO A 55 -13.10 -22.01 -2.86
N ALA A 56 -13.35 -20.85 -2.24
CA ALA A 56 -14.54 -20.65 -1.41
C ALA A 56 -15.87 -20.81 -2.16
N PHE A 57 -15.91 -20.58 -3.48
CA PHE A 57 -17.11 -20.70 -4.31
C PHE A 57 -17.16 -21.98 -5.13
N LEU A 58 -15.99 -22.53 -5.52
CA LEU A 58 -15.91 -23.80 -6.24
C LEU A 58 -16.18 -25.01 -5.33
N ALA A 59 -15.86 -24.90 -4.05
CA ALA A 59 -16.14 -25.91 -3.05
C ALA A 59 -16.68 -25.28 -1.75
N PRO A 60 -17.94 -24.78 -1.74
CA PRO A 60 -18.51 -24.08 -0.58
C PRO A 60 -18.51 -24.90 0.71
N GLN A 61 -18.58 -26.23 0.60
CA GLN A 61 -18.47 -27.16 1.73
C GLN A 61 -17.09 -27.15 2.42
N GLY A 62 -16.07 -26.59 1.77
CA GLY A 62 -14.72 -26.42 2.30
C GLY A 62 -14.49 -25.09 3.02
N VAL A 63 -15.47 -24.19 3.02
CA VAL A 63 -15.40 -22.93 3.78
C VAL A 63 -15.36 -23.24 5.28
N LEU A 64 -14.39 -22.65 5.98
CA LEU A 64 -14.18 -22.89 7.41
C LEU A 64 -15.36 -22.36 8.24
N ALA A 65 -15.81 -23.13 9.22
CA ALA A 65 -16.98 -22.80 10.02
C ALA A 65 -16.85 -21.49 10.82
N GLY A 66 -15.62 -21.11 11.21
CA GLY A 66 -15.39 -19.86 11.92
C GLY A 66 -15.49 -18.61 11.06
N PHE A 67 -15.55 -18.74 9.72
CA PHE A 67 -15.71 -17.58 8.84
C PHE A 67 -17.01 -16.83 9.11
N ALA A 68 -18.10 -17.53 9.41
CA ALA A 68 -19.38 -16.92 9.77
C ALA A 68 -19.33 -16.07 11.06
N ASN A 69 -18.33 -16.33 11.91
CA ASN A 69 -18.11 -15.66 13.18
C ASN A 69 -16.88 -14.74 13.15
N GLY A 70 -16.22 -14.58 11.99
CA GLY A 70 -15.02 -13.76 11.85
C GLY A 70 -13.85 -14.26 12.71
N THR A 71 -13.67 -15.58 12.81
CA THR A 71 -12.53 -16.20 13.50
C THR A 71 -11.64 -17.02 12.59
N ASP A 72 -12.06 -17.24 11.34
CA ASP A 72 -11.30 -17.96 10.32
C ASP A 72 -11.53 -17.31 8.95
N GLY A 73 -10.54 -17.40 8.05
CA GLY A 73 -10.73 -17.08 6.65
C GLY A 73 -11.57 -18.13 5.90
N PRO A 74 -12.07 -17.82 4.69
CA PRO A 74 -12.90 -18.75 3.90
C PRO A 74 -12.10 -19.87 3.23
N THR A 75 -10.76 -19.84 3.27
CA THR A 75 -9.88 -20.81 2.60
C THR A 75 -8.58 -20.96 3.38
N ASP A 76 -8.26 -22.19 3.80
CA ASP A 76 -6.99 -22.51 4.47
C ASP A 76 -5.80 -22.57 3.50
N ASP A 77 -4.57 -22.61 4.04
CA ASP A 77 -3.34 -22.64 3.24
C ASP A 77 -3.26 -23.86 2.32
N ALA A 78 -3.72 -25.03 2.78
CA ALA A 78 -3.65 -26.28 2.01
C ALA A 78 -4.59 -26.25 0.80
N THR A 79 -5.78 -25.66 0.96
CA THR A 79 -6.75 -25.50 -0.12
C THR A 79 -6.27 -24.48 -1.14
N LEU A 80 -5.69 -23.36 -0.69
CA LEU A 80 -5.04 -22.38 -1.57
C LEU A 80 -3.92 -23.04 -2.38
N ASP A 81 -3.00 -23.75 -1.71
CA ASP A 81 -1.86 -24.41 -2.37
C ASP A 81 -2.32 -25.40 -3.44
N LYS A 82 -3.28 -26.27 -3.07
CA LYS A 82 -3.87 -27.24 -4.00
C LYS A 82 -4.54 -26.56 -5.18
N PHE A 83 -5.23 -25.44 -4.98
CA PHE A 83 -5.87 -24.69 -6.04
C PHE A 83 -4.84 -24.19 -7.07
N LEU A 84 -3.77 -23.53 -6.60
CA LEU A 84 -2.69 -23.03 -7.45
C LEU A 84 -2.01 -24.16 -8.24
N ARG A 85 -1.63 -25.24 -7.57
CA ARG A 85 -1.00 -26.41 -8.21
C ARG A 85 -1.92 -27.03 -9.26
N SER A 86 -3.21 -27.19 -8.94
CA SER A 86 -4.14 -27.80 -9.89
C SER A 86 -4.24 -27.01 -11.19
N ILE A 87 -4.24 -25.67 -11.11
CA ILE A 87 -4.29 -24.79 -12.28
C ILE A 87 -2.96 -24.87 -13.04
N SER A 88 -1.84 -24.90 -12.34
CA SER A 88 -0.51 -25.09 -12.93
C SER A 88 -0.37 -26.42 -13.68
N ASP A 89 -0.85 -27.52 -13.10
CA ASP A 89 -0.75 -28.86 -13.68
C ASP A 89 -1.49 -29.01 -15.03
N ARG A 90 -2.49 -28.17 -15.29
CA ARG A 90 -3.30 -28.20 -16.53
C ARG A 90 -3.05 -27.04 -17.49
N ASN A 91 -2.19 -26.09 -17.12
CA ASN A 91 -1.88 -24.90 -17.92
C ASN A 91 -0.38 -24.64 -17.98
N GLU A 92 0.22 -24.79 -19.16
CA GLU A 92 1.65 -24.52 -19.38
C GLU A 92 2.05 -23.05 -19.14
N TRP A 93 1.07 -22.13 -19.17
CA TRP A 93 1.28 -20.71 -18.95
C TRP A 93 1.38 -20.30 -17.47
N VAL A 94 1.29 -21.26 -16.54
CA VAL A 94 1.30 -21.04 -15.09
C VAL A 94 2.54 -21.70 -14.48
N GLY A 95 3.53 -20.89 -14.11
CA GLY A 95 4.64 -21.32 -13.25
C GLY A 95 4.24 -21.26 -11.78
N TYR A 96 4.06 -22.41 -11.13
CA TYR A 96 3.87 -22.48 -9.68
C TYR A 96 5.20 -22.43 -8.93
N HIS A 97 5.26 -21.60 -7.89
CA HIS A 97 6.44 -21.40 -7.08
C HIS A 97 6.09 -21.37 -5.59
N VAL A 98 7.08 -21.69 -4.76
CA VAL A 98 7.07 -21.45 -3.31
C VAL A 98 8.33 -20.67 -2.99
N THR A 99 8.20 -19.63 -2.18
CA THR A 99 9.36 -18.86 -1.70
C THR A 99 10.32 -19.72 -0.89
N ASP A 100 11.58 -19.32 -0.84
CA ASP A 100 12.61 -19.93 0.02
C ASP A 100 12.57 -19.42 1.48
N PHE A 101 11.81 -18.36 1.74
CA PHE A 101 11.48 -17.85 3.07
C PHE A 101 10.06 -18.22 3.50
N THR A 102 9.80 -18.09 4.81
CA THR A 102 8.50 -18.36 5.43
C THR A 102 7.97 -17.14 6.19
N SER A 103 6.71 -17.21 6.61
CA SER A 103 6.14 -16.26 7.56
C SER A 103 6.83 -16.36 8.92
N GLU A 104 6.45 -15.47 9.84
CA GLU A 104 6.98 -15.46 11.21
C GLU A 104 6.72 -16.76 11.98
N GLU A 105 5.61 -17.44 11.68
CA GLU A 105 5.28 -18.74 12.27
C GLU A 105 5.64 -19.94 11.37
N GLY A 106 6.33 -19.72 10.25
CA GLY A 106 6.82 -20.79 9.39
C GLY A 106 5.86 -21.26 8.29
N ARG A 107 4.80 -20.51 7.98
CA ARG A 107 3.91 -20.79 6.84
C ARG A 107 4.60 -20.42 5.52
N SER A 108 4.38 -21.22 4.49
CA SER A 108 4.93 -20.99 3.15
C SER A 108 4.15 -19.92 2.37
N PHE A 109 4.82 -19.28 1.41
CA PHE A 109 4.17 -18.36 0.45
C PHE A 109 4.17 -18.98 -0.95
N PRO A 110 3.13 -19.75 -1.31
CA PRO A 110 2.96 -20.18 -2.69
C PRO A 110 2.48 -19.00 -3.55
N TYR A 111 3.01 -18.88 -4.76
CA TYR A 111 2.64 -17.86 -5.73
C TYR A 111 2.73 -18.42 -7.15
N VAL A 112 2.15 -17.71 -8.12
CA VAL A 112 2.22 -18.12 -9.53
C VAL A 112 2.72 -17.00 -10.41
N TYR A 113 3.55 -17.36 -11.39
CA TYR A 113 3.99 -16.50 -12.48
C TYR A 113 3.28 -16.93 -13.76
N LEU A 114 2.59 -15.99 -14.40
CA LEU A 114 1.74 -16.24 -15.56
C LEU A 114 2.35 -15.58 -16.81
N SER A 115 2.60 -16.38 -17.84
CA SER A 115 3.15 -15.89 -19.10
C SER A 115 2.93 -16.88 -20.24
N LYS A 116 2.72 -16.39 -21.47
CA LYS A 116 2.73 -17.19 -22.71
C LYS A 116 3.73 -16.64 -23.72
N GLU A 117 4.52 -17.49 -24.37
CA GLU A 117 5.35 -17.00 -25.49
C GLU A 117 4.50 -16.32 -26.56
N SER A 118 4.92 -15.13 -26.98
CA SER A 118 4.38 -14.45 -28.17
C SER A 118 5.32 -14.60 -29.36
N GLN A 119 4.83 -14.40 -30.60
CA GLN A 119 5.73 -14.39 -31.76
C GLN A 119 6.82 -13.31 -31.64
N ALA A 120 6.49 -12.13 -31.11
CA ALA A 120 7.45 -11.06 -30.86
C ALA A 120 8.51 -11.41 -29.80
N SER A 121 8.18 -12.25 -28.81
CA SER A 121 9.15 -12.75 -27.82
C SER A 121 10.17 -13.73 -28.42
N ARG A 122 9.80 -14.44 -29.49
CA ARG A 122 10.69 -15.36 -30.22
C ARG A 122 11.72 -14.61 -31.07
N ASP A 123 11.38 -13.39 -31.48
CA ASP A 123 12.24 -12.50 -32.26
C ASP A 123 13.13 -11.59 -31.39
N GLY A 124 13.05 -11.72 -30.05
CA GLY A 124 13.90 -11.00 -29.09
C GLY A 124 13.50 -9.54 -28.83
N ASP A 125 12.33 -9.10 -29.31
CA ASP A 125 11.92 -7.69 -29.38
C ASP A 125 10.80 -7.30 -28.39
N SER A 126 10.26 -8.26 -27.64
CA SER A 126 9.14 -8.01 -26.72
C SER A 126 9.61 -7.86 -25.27
N GLN A 127 9.56 -6.63 -24.75
CA GLN A 127 9.45 -6.39 -23.30
C GLN A 127 7.96 -6.41 -22.95
N LYS A 128 7.50 -7.43 -22.22
CA LYS A 128 6.11 -7.53 -21.78
C LYS A 128 5.81 -6.55 -20.65
N LEU A 129 4.53 -6.16 -20.54
CA LEU A 129 4.09 -5.39 -19.40
C LEU A 129 4.03 -6.28 -18.14
N ARG A 130 4.94 -6.04 -17.20
CA ARG A 130 4.98 -6.68 -15.88
C ARG A 130 3.90 -6.14 -14.94
N VAL A 131 3.06 -7.04 -14.42
CA VAL A 131 1.97 -6.73 -13.48
C VAL A 131 2.12 -7.57 -12.22
N TRP A 132 2.17 -6.92 -11.06
CA TRP A 132 2.13 -7.58 -9.75
C TRP A 132 0.72 -7.47 -9.17
N ILE A 133 0.14 -8.57 -8.72
CA ILE A 133 -1.17 -8.59 -8.07
C ILE A 133 -1.05 -9.33 -6.74
N GLN A 134 -1.49 -8.68 -5.66
CA GLN A 134 -1.47 -9.27 -4.33
C GLN A 134 -2.78 -9.11 -3.57
N GLY A 135 -2.98 -10.02 -2.62
CA GLY A 135 -4.08 -10.02 -1.66
C GLY A 135 -3.61 -10.51 -0.29
N GLY A 136 -4.52 -10.46 0.69
CA GLY A 136 -4.25 -10.98 2.03
C GLY A 136 -3.08 -10.29 2.74
N VAL A 137 -2.85 -8.99 2.48
CA VAL A 137 -1.91 -8.17 3.25
C VAL A 137 -2.38 -8.09 4.70
N HIS A 138 -3.66 -7.78 4.89
CA HIS A 138 -4.33 -7.99 6.16
C HIS A 138 -5.13 -9.30 6.10
N GLY A 139 -5.03 -10.10 7.15
CA GLY A 139 -5.64 -11.43 7.17
C GLY A 139 -7.14 -11.45 7.36
N ASN A 140 -7.70 -10.37 7.91
CA ASN A 140 -9.14 -10.19 8.12
C ASN A 140 -9.87 -9.54 6.92
N GLU A 141 -9.24 -9.53 5.74
CA GLU A 141 -9.75 -8.91 4.49
C GLU A 141 -9.91 -9.96 3.37
N PRO A 142 -10.76 -10.99 3.55
CA PRO A 142 -10.71 -12.22 2.75
C PRO A 142 -11.22 -12.09 1.30
N ALA A 143 -12.00 -11.07 0.94
CA ALA A 143 -12.46 -10.90 -0.44
C ALA A 143 -11.33 -10.47 -1.36
N GLY A 144 -10.34 -9.72 -0.86
CA GLY A 144 -9.12 -9.41 -1.60
C GLY A 144 -8.31 -10.67 -1.92
N ASP A 145 -8.06 -11.52 -0.92
CA ASP A 145 -7.42 -12.84 -1.08
C ASP A 145 -8.18 -13.71 -2.11
N GLN A 146 -9.50 -13.85 -1.96
CA GLN A 146 -10.30 -14.64 -2.89
C GLN A 146 -10.38 -14.05 -4.30
N ALA A 147 -10.34 -12.73 -4.48
CA ALA A 147 -10.37 -12.13 -5.80
C ALA A 147 -9.08 -12.40 -6.60
N VAL A 148 -7.92 -12.45 -5.94
CA VAL A 148 -6.66 -12.86 -6.58
C VAL A 148 -6.71 -14.33 -7.01
N LEU A 149 -7.35 -15.19 -6.22
CA LEU A 149 -7.58 -16.59 -6.64
C LEU A 149 -8.63 -16.68 -7.76
N ALA A 150 -9.68 -15.86 -7.70
CA ALA A 150 -10.75 -15.82 -8.69
C ALA A 150 -10.25 -15.33 -10.06
N VAL A 151 -9.32 -14.38 -10.12
CA VAL A 151 -8.74 -13.92 -11.40
C VAL A 151 -7.95 -15.05 -12.07
N LEU A 152 -7.21 -15.86 -11.29
CA LEU A 152 -6.52 -17.05 -11.80
C LEU A 152 -7.52 -18.09 -12.31
N GLY A 153 -8.58 -18.37 -11.56
CA GLY A 153 -9.63 -19.29 -12.00
C GLY A 153 -10.39 -18.80 -13.24
N LYS A 154 -10.59 -17.48 -13.37
CA LYS A 154 -11.19 -16.87 -14.57
C LYS A 154 -10.28 -17.00 -15.79
N LEU A 155 -8.97 -16.86 -15.64
CA LEU A 155 -7.99 -17.12 -16.71
C LEU A 155 -8.03 -18.59 -17.15
N ASP A 156 -8.07 -19.53 -16.19
CA ASP A 156 -8.20 -20.97 -16.46
C ASP A 156 -9.52 -21.33 -17.18
N ALA A 157 -10.62 -20.65 -16.83
CA ALA A 157 -11.92 -20.88 -17.46
C ALA A 157 -12.10 -20.18 -18.82
N ASN A 158 -11.24 -19.21 -19.18
CA ASN A 158 -11.38 -18.40 -20.38
C ASN A 158 -10.04 -18.28 -21.14
N GLU A 159 -9.78 -19.27 -22.00
CA GLU A 159 -8.55 -19.37 -22.80
C GLU A 159 -8.31 -18.15 -23.70
N THR A 160 -9.36 -17.56 -24.27
CA THR A 160 -9.25 -16.38 -25.14
C THR A 160 -8.71 -15.18 -24.36
N TRP A 161 -9.29 -14.91 -23.17
CA TRP A 161 -8.85 -13.81 -22.31
C TRP A 161 -7.45 -14.06 -21.75
N ALA A 162 -7.16 -15.29 -21.32
CA ALA A 162 -5.82 -15.67 -20.86
C ALA A 162 -4.78 -15.49 -21.95
N THR A 163 -5.06 -15.91 -23.19
CA THR A 163 -4.14 -15.74 -24.31
C THR A 163 -3.92 -14.26 -24.65
N SER A 164 -4.99 -13.45 -24.71
CA SER A 164 -4.86 -12.02 -25.02
C SER A 164 -4.01 -11.26 -23.99
N LEU A 165 -4.11 -11.63 -22.72
CA LEU A 165 -3.30 -11.01 -21.66
C LEU A 165 -1.86 -11.54 -21.67
N LEU A 166 -1.66 -12.86 -21.61
CA LEU A 166 -0.38 -13.46 -21.27
C LEU A 166 0.64 -13.47 -22.41
N GLU A 167 0.21 -13.24 -23.67
CA GLU A 167 1.13 -12.96 -24.77
C GLU A 167 1.75 -11.55 -24.68
N ARG A 168 1.13 -10.65 -23.93
CA ARG A 168 1.49 -9.23 -23.83
C ARG A 168 1.96 -8.81 -22.44
N MET A 169 1.59 -9.57 -21.40
CA MET A 169 1.88 -9.30 -20.01
C MET A 169 2.59 -10.47 -19.34
N ASP A 170 3.43 -10.14 -18.37
CA ASP A 170 3.95 -11.07 -17.38
C ASP A 170 3.30 -10.73 -16.05
N ILE A 171 2.55 -11.68 -15.47
CA ILE A 171 1.76 -11.43 -14.27
C ILE A 171 2.29 -12.27 -13.12
N LEU A 172 2.65 -11.64 -12.01
CA LEU A 172 2.95 -12.35 -10.75
C LEU A 172 1.75 -12.19 -9.81
N LEU A 173 1.11 -13.32 -9.48
CA LEU A 173 0.03 -13.37 -8.50
C LEU A 173 0.59 -13.86 -7.15
N PHE A 174 0.56 -12.99 -6.15
CA PHE A 174 0.98 -13.28 -4.77
C PHE A 174 -0.26 -13.27 -3.85
N PRO A 175 -1.01 -14.38 -3.78
CA PRO A 175 -2.38 -14.38 -3.25
C PRO A 175 -2.48 -14.05 -1.76
N ARG A 176 -1.46 -14.42 -0.97
CA ARG A 176 -1.51 -14.32 0.49
C ARG A 176 -0.22 -13.72 1.04
N TYR A 177 -0.22 -12.40 1.24
CA TYR A 177 0.93 -11.67 1.79
C TYR A 177 1.17 -11.92 3.29
N ASN A 178 0.12 -12.21 4.05
CA ASN A 178 0.17 -12.43 5.50
C ASN A 178 -0.55 -13.73 5.89
N PRO A 179 0.05 -14.92 5.64
CA PRO A 179 -0.59 -16.19 5.91
C PRO A 179 -0.86 -16.42 7.40
N ASP A 180 -0.02 -15.89 8.29
CA ASP A 180 -0.25 -15.95 9.73
C ASP A 180 -1.49 -15.12 10.10
N GLY A 181 -1.58 -13.89 9.59
CA GLY A 181 -2.76 -13.05 9.79
C GLY A 181 -4.03 -13.67 9.23
N VAL A 182 -3.98 -14.31 8.06
CA VAL A 182 -5.14 -15.02 7.47
C VAL A 182 -5.54 -16.21 8.35
N SER A 183 -4.57 -16.98 8.85
CA SER A 183 -4.83 -18.10 9.76
C SER A 183 -5.49 -17.65 11.06
N TYR A 184 -5.15 -16.46 11.56
CA TYR A 184 -5.73 -15.87 12.76
C TYR A 184 -6.91 -14.94 12.49
N PHE A 185 -7.36 -14.83 11.23
CA PHE A 185 -8.33 -13.84 10.79
C PHE A 185 -8.14 -12.43 11.42
N GLN A 186 -6.89 -11.97 11.46
CA GLN A 186 -6.50 -10.70 12.06
C GLN A 186 -5.82 -9.79 11.04
N ARG A 187 -5.75 -8.50 11.36
CA ARG A 187 -5.15 -7.51 10.44
C ARG A 187 -3.63 -7.65 10.37
N GLU A 188 -3.00 -7.77 11.53
CA GLU A 188 -1.56 -7.67 11.70
C GLU A 188 -0.83 -8.97 11.38
N LEU A 189 0.50 -8.87 11.23
CA LEU A 189 1.42 -10.02 11.31
C LEU A 189 1.31 -10.70 12.69
N SER A 190 1.88 -11.90 12.87
CA SER A 190 1.93 -12.58 14.18
C SER A 190 2.63 -11.73 15.26
N SER A 191 3.53 -10.83 14.84
CA SER A 191 4.21 -9.85 15.69
C SER A 191 3.35 -8.62 16.06
N ASN A 192 2.08 -8.56 15.67
CA ASN A 192 1.17 -7.44 15.88
C ASN A 192 1.63 -6.12 15.22
N LEU A 193 2.38 -6.21 14.12
CA LEU A 193 2.68 -5.06 13.25
C LEU A 193 1.77 -5.11 12.03
N ASP A 194 1.28 -3.95 11.60
CA ASP A 194 0.53 -3.82 10.35
C ASP A 194 1.52 -3.99 9.17
N PRO A 195 1.39 -5.06 8.36
CA PRO A 195 2.29 -5.28 7.22
C PRO A 195 2.22 -4.16 6.19
N ASN A 196 1.08 -3.48 6.04
CA ASN A 196 0.90 -2.30 5.20
C ASN A 196 1.43 -1.01 5.87
N ARG A 197 2.28 -1.13 6.90
CA ARG A 197 3.08 -0.05 7.50
C ARG A 197 4.58 -0.40 7.54
N GLU A 198 4.98 -1.52 6.95
CA GLU A 198 6.37 -2.02 6.97
C GLU A 198 7.22 -1.48 5.81
N HIS A 199 6.64 -0.85 4.79
CA HIS A 199 7.31 -0.66 3.49
C HIS A 199 8.46 0.37 3.43
N THR A 200 8.78 1.03 4.54
CA THR A 200 9.99 1.86 4.68
C THR A 200 10.93 1.32 5.73
N LYS A 201 10.42 1.04 6.94
CA LYS A 201 11.24 0.56 8.07
C LYS A 201 11.65 -0.91 7.94
N LEU A 202 10.87 -1.74 7.22
CA LEU A 202 11.08 -3.16 6.98
C LEU A 202 11.51 -3.95 8.23
N ALA A 203 10.81 -3.76 9.35
CA ALA A 203 11.25 -4.27 10.65
C ALA A 203 11.23 -5.82 10.72
N ARG A 204 10.42 -6.47 9.87
CA ARG A 204 10.20 -7.93 9.89
C ARG A 204 10.85 -8.61 8.70
N HIS A 205 11.41 -9.81 8.94
CA HIS A 205 12.11 -10.60 7.92
C HIS A 205 11.22 -10.88 6.71
N GLN A 206 10.00 -11.40 6.92
CA GLN A 206 9.07 -11.65 5.80
C GLN A 206 8.75 -10.37 5.00
N SER A 207 8.66 -9.20 5.63
CA SER A 207 8.41 -7.94 4.93
C SER A 207 9.58 -7.54 4.04
N ARG A 208 10.82 -7.78 4.48
CA ARG A 208 12.05 -7.56 3.71
C ARG A 208 12.09 -8.47 2.49
N GLU A 209 11.86 -9.76 2.69
CA GLU A 209 11.91 -10.77 1.63
C GLU A 209 10.81 -10.57 0.57
N ILE A 210 9.57 -10.28 0.99
CA ILE A 210 8.49 -9.97 0.05
C ILE A 210 8.80 -8.67 -0.71
N LYS A 211 9.35 -7.66 -0.04
CA LYS A 211 9.76 -6.41 -0.70
C LYS A 211 10.86 -6.68 -1.74
N GLN A 212 11.84 -7.53 -1.42
CA GLN A 212 12.89 -7.91 -2.36
C GLN A 212 12.35 -8.69 -3.55
N LEU A 213 11.39 -9.62 -3.35
CA LEU A 213 10.72 -10.33 -4.43
C LEU A 213 9.99 -9.37 -5.38
N LEU A 214 9.20 -8.45 -4.83
CA LEU A 214 8.48 -7.44 -5.61
C LEU A 214 9.45 -6.51 -6.36
N SER A 215 10.50 -6.03 -5.68
CA SER A 215 11.51 -5.15 -6.28
C SER A 215 12.35 -5.82 -7.36
N SER A 216 12.62 -7.12 -7.22
CA SER A 216 13.32 -7.92 -8.24
C SER A 216 12.44 -8.13 -9.47
N PHE A 217 11.13 -8.31 -9.28
CA PHE A 217 10.17 -8.37 -10.38
C PHE A 217 10.05 -7.01 -11.11
N SER A 218 10.18 -5.91 -10.37
CA SER A 218 10.19 -4.53 -10.89
C SER A 218 8.95 -4.22 -11.76
N PRO A 219 7.73 -4.37 -11.21
CA PRO A 219 6.50 -4.25 -11.98
C PRO A 219 6.29 -2.86 -12.57
N HIS A 220 5.62 -2.79 -13.73
CA HIS A 220 5.07 -1.53 -14.23
C HIS A 220 3.76 -1.19 -13.52
N ILE A 221 2.93 -2.19 -13.22
CA ILE A 221 1.66 -2.05 -12.50
C ILE A 221 1.68 -2.91 -11.22
N THR A 222 1.28 -2.32 -10.10
CA THR A 222 1.10 -3.03 -8.82
C THR A 222 -0.34 -2.90 -8.33
N VAL A 223 -1.00 -4.03 -8.14
CA VAL A 223 -2.39 -4.15 -7.69
C VAL A 223 -2.41 -4.71 -6.28
N ASP A 224 -3.00 -3.96 -5.35
CA ASP A 224 -3.10 -4.34 -3.94
C ASP A 224 -4.57 -4.45 -3.54
N MET A 225 -5.03 -5.66 -3.21
CA MET A 225 -6.44 -5.96 -2.91
C MET A 225 -6.67 -6.04 -1.38
N HIS A 226 -7.52 -5.16 -0.88
CA HIS A 226 -7.84 -4.95 0.54
C HIS A 226 -9.35 -4.89 0.78
N GLU A 227 -9.75 -4.78 2.04
CA GLU A 227 -11.11 -4.44 2.43
C GLU A 227 -11.19 -3.25 3.40
N PHE A 228 -12.20 -2.40 3.23
CA PHE A 228 -12.50 -1.35 4.20
C PHE A 228 -13.59 -1.80 5.19
N THR A 229 -13.66 -1.10 6.33
CA THR A 229 -14.69 -1.33 7.34
C THR A 229 -16.07 -0.99 6.78
N GLY A 230 -16.91 -2.00 6.57
CA GLY A 230 -18.25 -1.79 6.03
C GLY A 230 -19.20 -1.07 6.98
N THR A 231 -18.86 -0.99 8.26
CA THR A 231 -19.75 -0.50 9.31
C THR A 231 -19.58 0.99 9.63
N ARG A 232 -19.84 1.42 10.88
CA ARG A 232 -20.17 2.81 11.24
C ARG A 232 -18.98 3.76 11.05
N LEU A 233 -19.19 4.82 10.27
CA LEU A 233 -18.20 5.89 10.04
C LEU A 233 -18.37 7.14 10.92
N THR A 234 -19.61 7.42 11.31
CA THR A 234 -20.00 8.65 12.03
C THR A 234 -20.47 8.30 13.45
N ASN A 235 -21.39 9.07 14.03
CA ASN A 235 -22.03 8.77 15.32
C ASN A 235 -22.93 7.50 15.32
N GLY A 236 -22.73 6.61 14.36
CA GLY A 236 -23.49 5.38 14.18
C GLY A 236 -24.73 5.49 13.31
N ARG A 237 -25.08 6.66 12.76
CA ARG A 237 -26.25 6.81 11.87
C ARG A 237 -25.97 6.45 10.41
N TYR A 238 -24.76 6.72 9.93
CA TYR A 238 -24.42 6.57 8.51
C TYR A 238 -23.33 5.51 8.31
N LYS A 239 -23.59 4.57 7.41
CA LYS A 239 -22.65 3.56 6.91
C LYS A 239 -22.24 3.87 5.46
N HIS A 240 -21.12 3.31 5.03
CA HIS A 240 -20.68 3.38 3.63
C HIS A 240 -21.81 2.94 2.69
N GLY A 241 -22.10 3.74 1.66
CA GLY A 241 -23.07 3.42 0.61
C GLY A 241 -22.46 2.78 -0.64
N MET A 242 -21.15 2.50 -0.62
CA MET A 242 -20.38 2.01 -1.76
C MET A 242 -19.90 0.57 -1.53
N ASP A 243 -19.64 -0.14 -2.63
CA ASP A 243 -19.06 -1.48 -2.65
C ASP A 243 -17.52 -1.42 -2.65
N ALA A 244 -16.96 -0.41 -3.32
CA ALA A 244 -15.53 -0.25 -3.52
C ALA A 244 -15.04 1.15 -3.16
N LEU A 245 -13.77 1.20 -2.74
CA LEU A 245 -12.96 2.39 -2.60
C LEU A 245 -11.69 2.23 -3.46
N ILE A 246 -11.30 3.27 -4.17
CA ILE A 246 -10.12 3.25 -5.06
C ILE A 246 -9.11 4.29 -4.58
N ALA A 247 -7.85 3.89 -4.45
CA ALA A 247 -6.75 4.81 -4.17
C ALA A 247 -5.54 4.52 -5.06
N PRO A 248 -5.18 5.44 -5.96
CA PRO A 248 -3.90 5.42 -6.66
C PRO A 248 -2.73 5.90 -5.79
N GLY A 249 -1.50 5.53 -6.12
CA GLY A 249 -0.28 6.05 -5.49
C GLY A 249 -0.15 7.58 -5.62
N LYS A 250 0.12 8.27 -4.51
CA LYS A 250 0.05 9.75 -4.41
C LYS A 250 1.33 10.43 -4.00
N ASN A 251 2.37 9.67 -3.61
CA ASN A 251 3.62 10.28 -3.15
C ASN A 251 4.27 11.14 -4.24
N LEU A 252 4.60 12.39 -3.91
CA LEU A 252 5.08 13.37 -4.88
C LEU A 252 6.46 13.06 -5.48
N ASN A 253 7.24 12.17 -4.86
CA ASN A 253 8.49 11.67 -5.46
C ASN A 253 8.26 10.54 -6.49
N THR A 254 7.02 10.10 -6.70
CA THR A 254 6.63 9.31 -7.88
C THR A 254 6.48 10.27 -9.07
N HIS A 255 7.03 9.90 -10.23
CA HIS A 255 6.98 10.73 -11.42
C HIS A 255 5.53 11.14 -11.75
N LYS A 256 5.35 12.41 -12.10
CA LYS A 256 4.02 13.02 -12.30
C LYS A 256 3.18 12.29 -13.35
N ASP A 257 3.80 11.75 -14.39
CA ASP A 257 3.09 11.08 -15.48
C ASP A 257 2.55 9.72 -15.02
N ILE A 258 3.30 9.00 -14.18
CA ILE A 258 2.85 7.76 -13.54
C ILE A 258 1.66 8.06 -12.61
N ARG A 259 1.78 9.10 -11.77
CA ARG A 259 0.66 9.54 -10.91
C ARG A 259 -0.56 9.92 -11.74
N ASN A 260 -0.36 10.62 -12.87
CA ASN A 260 -1.43 11.05 -13.74
C ASN A 260 -2.16 9.88 -14.39
N ILE A 261 -1.45 8.89 -14.97
CA ILE A 261 -2.14 7.71 -15.55
C ILE A 261 -2.79 6.84 -14.46
N SER A 262 -2.22 6.80 -13.25
CA SER A 262 -2.82 6.04 -12.14
C SER A 262 -4.21 6.59 -11.77
N GLU A 263 -4.41 7.91 -11.82
CA GLU A 263 -5.69 8.57 -11.56
C GLU A 263 -6.58 8.60 -12.82
N ALA A 264 -6.08 9.16 -13.92
CA ALA A 264 -6.89 9.51 -15.09
C ALA A 264 -7.22 8.31 -16.00
N LEU A 265 -6.38 7.27 -16.00
CA LEU A 265 -6.61 6.06 -16.79
C LEU A 265 -7.12 4.93 -15.89
N PHE A 266 -6.35 4.57 -14.86
CA PHE A 266 -6.69 3.40 -14.05
C PHE A 266 -7.84 3.64 -13.08
N ALA A 267 -7.78 4.64 -12.19
CA ALA A 267 -8.86 4.86 -11.22
C ALA A 267 -10.19 5.19 -11.92
N ALA A 268 -10.17 6.08 -12.92
CA ALA A 268 -11.35 6.42 -13.70
C ALA A 268 -11.90 5.21 -14.49
N GLY A 269 -11.05 4.38 -15.10
CA GLY A 269 -11.49 3.20 -15.82
C GLY A 269 -12.06 2.11 -14.90
N ILE A 270 -11.44 1.87 -13.72
CA ILE A 270 -11.97 0.93 -12.72
C ILE A 270 -13.36 1.38 -12.26
N ALA A 271 -13.52 2.67 -11.97
CA ALA A 271 -14.80 3.28 -11.63
C ALA A 271 -15.88 3.03 -12.70
N GLU A 272 -15.56 3.29 -13.98
CA GLU A 272 -16.47 3.04 -15.09
C GLU A 272 -16.88 1.56 -15.18
N ARG A 273 -15.93 0.63 -15.03
CA ARG A 273 -16.20 -0.82 -15.09
C ARG A 273 -17.01 -1.31 -13.88
N LEU A 274 -16.81 -0.73 -12.69
CA LEU A 274 -17.63 -0.99 -11.51
C LEU A 274 -19.08 -0.53 -11.71
N GLU A 275 -19.29 0.68 -12.21
CA GLU A 275 -20.63 1.21 -12.49
C GLU A 275 -21.35 0.37 -13.56
N ALA A 276 -20.64 -0.02 -14.62
CA ALA A 276 -21.17 -0.90 -15.66
C ALA A 276 -21.58 -2.29 -15.11
N ALA A 277 -20.89 -2.78 -14.08
CA ALA A 277 -21.21 -4.02 -13.39
C ALA A 277 -22.25 -3.84 -12.25
N GLY A 278 -22.78 -2.63 -12.03
CA GLY A 278 -23.79 -2.36 -11.01
C GLY A 278 -23.24 -2.23 -9.58
N PHE A 279 -21.95 -1.95 -9.45
CA PHE A 279 -21.30 -1.65 -8.18
C PHE A 279 -21.16 -0.13 -7.97
N ARG A 280 -21.27 0.30 -6.72
CA ARG A 280 -21.03 1.69 -6.30
C ARG A 280 -19.59 1.84 -5.83
N TRP A 281 -18.98 2.98 -6.11
CA TRP A 281 -17.59 3.24 -5.76
C TRP A 281 -17.39 4.67 -5.25
N GLU A 282 -16.23 4.93 -4.65
CA GLU A 282 -15.76 6.27 -4.28
C GLU A 282 -14.23 6.30 -4.18
N SER A 283 -13.60 7.47 -4.19
CA SER A 283 -12.20 7.62 -3.79
C SER A 283 -12.02 7.15 -2.34
N TYR A 284 -10.92 6.46 -2.04
CA TYR A 284 -10.67 5.97 -0.68
C TYR A 284 -10.68 7.09 0.36
N PHE A 285 -11.31 6.80 1.50
CA PHE A 285 -11.22 7.66 2.68
C PHE A 285 -11.31 6.89 3.99
N THR A 286 -10.84 7.54 5.05
CA THR A 286 -11.14 7.18 6.44
C THR A 286 -11.89 8.31 7.14
N SER A 287 -12.46 8.02 8.32
CA SER A 287 -12.98 9.08 9.18
C SER A 287 -11.85 9.99 9.67
N GLY A 288 -12.07 11.31 9.64
CA GLY A 288 -11.17 12.31 10.18
C GLY A 288 -11.79 13.08 11.35
N SER A 289 -10.93 13.83 12.05
CA SER A 289 -11.35 14.78 13.07
C SER A 289 -11.14 16.21 12.59
N SER A 290 -12.11 17.09 12.82
CA SER A 290 -12.00 18.53 12.56
C SER A 290 -12.58 19.33 13.72
N ALA A 291 -12.07 20.55 13.91
CA ALA A 291 -12.67 21.52 14.82
C ALA A 291 -14.01 22.05 14.28
N THR A 292 -14.25 21.92 12.98
CA THR A 292 -15.50 22.33 12.33
C THR A 292 -16.58 21.28 12.52
N PRO A 293 -17.82 21.66 12.90
CA PRO A 293 -18.94 20.72 12.95
C PRO A 293 -19.22 20.08 11.58
N GLY A 294 -19.45 18.77 11.56
CA GLY A 294 -19.81 18.04 10.34
C GLY A 294 -19.07 16.70 10.21
N ILE A 295 -19.24 16.05 9.07
CA ILE A 295 -18.51 14.83 8.71
C ILE A 295 -17.20 15.25 8.07
N THR A 296 -16.07 14.83 8.65
CA THR A 296 -14.73 15.01 8.04
C THR A 296 -14.24 13.66 7.54
N LEU A 297 -13.86 13.62 6.27
CA LEU A 297 -13.28 12.43 5.64
C LEU A 297 -11.86 12.77 5.18
N VAL A 298 -10.96 11.81 5.37
CA VAL A 298 -9.54 11.94 5.04
C VAL A 298 -9.27 11.04 3.86
N GLU A 299 -8.90 11.63 2.73
CA GLU A 299 -8.45 10.87 1.58
C GLU A 299 -7.12 10.18 1.88
N ALA A 300 -6.87 9.06 1.20
CA ALA A 300 -5.65 8.29 1.36
C ALA A 300 -4.38 9.16 1.21
N GLY A 301 -3.49 9.15 2.22
CA GLY A 301 -2.26 9.96 2.27
C GLY A 301 -1.16 9.59 1.25
N SER A 302 -0.09 10.37 1.19
CA SER A 302 1.13 10.13 0.39
C SER A 302 2.18 9.26 1.12
N ASP A 303 1.84 8.77 2.32
CA ASP A 303 2.66 7.98 3.23
C ASP A 303 3.37 6.80 2.55
N ALA A 304 4.71 6.84 2.50
CA ALA A 304 5.56 5.82 1.90
C ALA A 304 5.59 4.50 2.68
N LYS A 305 5.24 4.50 3.98
CA LYS A 305 5.13 3.28 4.79
C LYS A 305 4.01 2.34 4.32
N ALA A 306 3.03 2.86 3.57
CA ALA A 306 1.96 2.08 2.95
C ALA A 306 2.40 1.52 1.60
N GLY A 307 2.00 0.28 1.31
CA GLY A 307 2.40 -0.49 0.12
C GLY A 307 2.19 0.31 -1.14
N ARG A 308 0.95 0.79 -1.36
CA ARG A 308 0.57 1.67 -2.48
C ARG A 308 1.62 2.73 -2.83
N ASN A 309 2.04 3.56 -1.85
CA ASN A 309 2.97 4.65 -2.13
C ASN A 309 4.40 4.14 -2.21
N SER A 310 4.78 3.11 -1.44
CA SER A 310 6.08 2.46 -1.58
C SER A 310 6.29 1.87 -2.98
N TYR A 311 5.24 1.28 -3.57
CA TYR A 311 5.26 0.77 -4.94
C TYR A 311 5.28 1.91 -5.95
N GLY A 312 4.51 2.97 -5.72
CA GLY A 312 4.59 4.20 -6.52
C GLY A 312 6.00 4.80 -6.56
N LEU A 313 6.70 4.83 -5.43
CA LEU A 313 8.09 5.29 -5.31
C LEU A 313 9.10 4.43 -6.07
N MET A 314 8.73 3.21 -6.46
CA MET A 314 9.50 2.38 -7.39
C MET A 314 9.20 2.72 -8.86
N GLN A 315 8.50 3.84 -9.11
CA GLN A 315 8.01 4.26 -10.42
C GLN A 315 7.10 3.20 -11.05
N SER A 316 6.15 2.69 -10.26
CA SER A 316 5.08 1.79 -10.71
C SER A 316 3.71 2.49 -10.61
N VAL A 317 2.82 2.18 -11.55
CA VAL A 317 1.38 2.46 -11.42
C VAL A 317 0.83 1.58 -10.29
N ALA A 318 0.63 2.17 -9.11
CA ALA A 318 0.19 1.43 -7.93
C ALA A 318 -1.25 1.79 -7.56
N ILE A 319 -2.13 0.78 -7.50
CA ILE A 319 -3.55 0.95 -7.17
C ILE A 319 -3.90 0.08 -5.96
N LEU A 320 -4.36 0.74 -4.90
CA LEU A 320 -5.02 0.12 -3.75
C LEU A 320 -6.51 0.02 -4.03
N ASN A 321 -7.02 -1.20 -3.98
CA ASN A 321 -8.41 -1.55 -4.25
C ASN A 321 -9.01 -2.07 -2.95
N GLU A 322 -10.04 -1.40 -2.48
CA GLU A 322 -10.61 -1.63 -1.15
C GLU A 322 -12.07 -1.98 -1.32
N VAL A 323 -12.46 -3.23 -1.04
CA VAL A 323 -13.87 -3.63 -1.09
C VAL A 323 -14.49 -3.66 0.29
N ARG A 324 -15.79 -3.45 0.37
CA ARG A 324 -16.50 -3.41 1.65
C ARG A 324 -16.40 -4.77 2.35
N GLY A 325 -15.85 -4.90 3.57
CA GLY A 325 -15.83 -6.23 4.18
C GLY A 325 -15.34 -6.41 5.62
N ILE A 326 -14.45 -5.55 6.13
CA ILE A 326 -14.00 -5.66 7.52
C ILE A 326 -15.21 -5.59 8.48
N ARG A 327 -15.24 -6.52 9.45
CA ARG A 327 -16.32 -6.79 10.44
C ARG A 327 -17.58 -7.47 9.91
N LEU A 328 -17.70 -7.73 8.61
CA LEU A 328 -18.90 -8.36 8.04
C LEU A 328 -18.86 -9.90 8.06
N ALA A 329 -17.70 -10.50 8.38
CA ALA A 329 -17.53 -11.95 8.37
C ALA A 329 -17.93 -12.54 7.00
N ASP A 330 -18.84 -13.51 6.96
CA ASP A 330 -19.38 -14.15 5.76
C ASP A 330 -20.50 -13.34 5.05
N GLN A 331 -20.95 -12.22 5.62
CA GLN A 331 -22.05 -11.45 5.05
C GLN A 331 -21.62 -10.79 3.72
N HIS A 332 -22.51 -10.85 2.72
CA HIS A 332 -22.32 -10.29 1.38
C HIS A 332 -21.08 -10.83 0.65
N PHE A 333 -20.56 -11.99 1.05
CA PHE A 333 -19.25 -12.44 0.60
C PHE A 333 -19.16 -12.65 -0.92
N GLN A 334 -20.22 -13.18 -1.54
CA GLN A 334 -20.29 -13.28 -3.00
C GLN A 334 -20.14 -11.89 -3.64
N ARG A 335 -20.95 -10.91 -3.22
CA ARG A 335 -20.93 -9.57 -3.80
C ARG A 335 -19.56 -8.90 -3.63
N ARG A 336 -18.95 -9.06 -2.46
CA ARG A 336 -17.62 -8.53 -2.14
C ARG A 336 -16.54 -9.07 -3.08
N VAL A 337 -16.52 -10.38 -3.28
CA VAL A 337 -15.56 -11.03 -4.18
C VAL A 337 -15.87 -10.68 -5.65
N ALA A 338 -17.13 -10.55 -6.03
CA ALA A 338 -17.53 -10.08 -7.37
C ALA A 338 -17.07 -8.63 -7.64
N THR A 339 -17.23 -7.74 -6.66
CA THR A 339 -16.70 -6.36 -6.72
C THR A 339 -15.18 -6.38 -6.88
N ALA A 340 -14.47 -7.12 -6.03
CA ALA A 340 -13.01 -7.20 -6.07
C ALA A 340 -12.48 -7.83 -7.37
N LEU A 341 -13.14 -8.89 -7.88
CA LEU A 341 -12.83 -9.51 -9.16
C LEU A 341 -13.03 -8.53 -10.33
N THR A 342 -14.06 -7.68 -10.25
CA THR A 342 -14.31 -6.63 -11.24
C THR A 342 -13.18 -5.61 -11.25
N MET A 343 -12.71 -5.17 -10.08
CA MET A 343 -11.60 -4.21 -9.97
C MET A 343 -10.30 -4.77 -10.57
N VAL A 344 -9.88 -5.97 -10.17
CA VAL A 344 -8.64 -6.58 -10.68
C VAL A 344 -8.74 -6.93 -12.17
N SER A 345 -9.90 -7.41 -12.64
CA SER A 345 -10.13 -7.65 -14.08
C SER A 345 -10.07 -6.35 -14.88
N ALA A 346 -10.69 -5.28 -14.38
CA ALA A 346 -10.68 -3.97 -15.02
C ALA A 346 -9.25 -3.44 -15.17
N ILE A 347 -8.39 -3.59 -14.16
CA ILE A 347 -6.99 -3.17 -14.25
C ILE A 347 -6.26 -3.91 -15.38
N LEU A 348 -6.44 -5.23 -15.48
CA LEU A 348 -5.83 -6.05 -16.54
C LEU A 348 -6.35 -5.66 -17.93
N ASP A 349 -7.67 -5.47 -18.05
CA ASP A 349 -8.30 -5.09 -19.32
C ASP A 349 -7.87 -3.69 -19.76
N ILE A 350 -7.88 -2.69 -18.86
CA ILE A 350 -7.41 -1.33 -19.13
C ILE A 350 -5.93 -1.34 -19.55
N ALA A 351 -5.10 -2.12 -18.84
CA ALA A 351 -3.70 -2.26 -19.18
C ALA A 351 -3.50 -2.88 -20.56
N LEU A 352 -4.32 -3.86 -20.95
CA LEU A 352 -4.24 -4.51 -22.26
C LEU A 352 -4.69 -3.57 -23.37
N GLU A 353 -5.81 -2.87 -23.16
CA GLU A 353 -6.37 -1.86 -24.07
C GLU A 353 -5.38 -0.71 -24.34
N ASN A 354 -4.49 -0.41 -23.39
CA ASN A 354 -3.58 0.75 -23.43
C ASN A 354 -2.09 0.37 -23.31
N ILE A 355 -1.74 -0.87 -23.64
CA ILE A 355 -0.46 -1.45 -23.21
C ILE A 355 0.78 -0.67 -23.65
N ASP A 356 0.85 -0.24 -24.91
CA ASP A 356 2.00 0.50 -25.42
C ASP A 356 2.10 1.89 -24.77
N TYR A 357 0.94 2.51 -24.48
CA TYR A 357 0.88 3.81 -23.81
C TYR A 357 1.30 3.70 -22.34
N VAL A 358 0.83 2.69 -21.62
CA VAL A 358 1.21 2.46 -20.22
C VAL A 358 2.70 2.16 -20.12
N GLN A 359 3.21 1.23 -20.94
CA GLN A 359 4.61 0.85 -20.92
C GLN A 359 5.52 2.05 -21.25
N SER A 360 5.26 2.76 -22.35
CA SER A 360 6.05 3.93 -22.73
C SER A 360 5.96 5.06 -21.70
N THR A 361 4.80 5.30 -21.09
CA THR A 361 4.66 6.32 -20.04
C THR A 361 5.51 5.97 -18.82
N VAL A 362 5.51 4.70 -18.38
CA VAL A 362 6.30 4.27 -17.22
C VAL A 362 7.80 4.32 -17.53
N GLU A 363 8.24 3.77 -18.66
CA GLU A 363 9.67 3.74 -19.01
C GLU A 363 10.23 5.15 -19.26
N ASN A 364 9.53 6.01 -20.00
CA ASN A 364 9.95 7.41 -20.19
C ASN A 364 9.98 8.17 -18.87
N ALA A 365 8.99 7.95 -17.99
CA ALA A 365 8.97 8.56 -16.66
C ALA A 365 10.16 8.12 -15.80
N ILE A 366 10.63 6.87 -15.93
CA ILE A 366 11.83 6.38 -15.24
C ILE A 366 13.08 7.06 -15.80
N GLU A 367 13.22 7.17 -17.12
CA GLU A 367 14.35 7.86 -17.76
C GLU A 367 14.40 9.34 -17.33
N ASP A 368 13.27 10.05 -17.42
CA ASP A 368 13.14 11.44 -16.99
C ASP A 368 13.43 11.61 -15.49
N PHE A 369 12.91 10.70 -14.65
CA PHE A 369 13.18 10.72 -13.21
C PHE A 369 14.67 10.52 -12.89
N ILE A 370 15.38 9.66 -13.62
CA ILE A 370 16.82 9.45 -13.44
C ILE A 370 17.60 10.72 -13.86
N ALA A 371 17.22 11.34 -14.97
CA ALA A 371 17.88 12.52 -15.52
C ALA A 371 17.53 13.84 -14.81
N SER A 372 16.44 13.88 -14.04
CA SER A 372 15.92 15.13 -13.44
C SER A 372 16.83 15.71 -12.34
N ASP A 373 16.94 17.03 -12.31
CA ASP A 373 17.58 17.80 -11.23
C ASP A 373 16.55 18.49 -10.31
N ASP A 374 15.27 18.15 -10.44
CA ASP A 374 14.20 18.73 -9.63
C ASP A 374 14.42 18.47 -8.15
N ASP A 375 13.94 19.38 -7.31
CA ASP A 375 13.95 19.21 -5.86
C ASP A 375 13.19 17.93 -5.45
N ILE A 376 13.73 17.24 -4.44
CA ILE A 376 13.04 16.14 -3.77
C ILE A 376 12.01 16.68 -2.78
N ILE A 377 10.92 15.95 -2.62
CA ILE A 377 9.84 16.33 -1.70
C ILE A 377 10.02 15.59 -0.38
N ILE A 378 10.13 16.34 0.71
CA ILE A 378 10.34 15.79 2.06
C ILE A 378 9.02 15.70 2.82
N THR A 379 8.20 16.74 2.78
CA THR A 379 6.85 16.72 3.37
C THR A 379 5.84 17.35 2.43
N ASP A 380 4.59 16.96 2.58
CA ASP A 380 3.45 17.48 1.83
C ASP A 380 2.23 17.66 2.75
N TYR A 381 1.16 18.25 2.20
CA TYR A 381 -0.07 18.49 2.94
C TYR A 381 -1.31 18.30 2.07
N GLN A 382 -2.42 18.03 2.76
CA GLN A 382 -3.73 17.80 2.17
C GLN A 382 -4.42 19.12 1.81
N ASN A 383 -5.23 19.10 0.75
CA ASN A 383 -6.03 20.23 0.29
C ASN A 383 -7.49 20.04 0.72
N PRO A 384 -8.00 20.79 1.72
CA PRO A 384 -9.38 20.69 2.16
C PRO A 384 -10.35 21.19 1.08
N THR A 385 -11.38 20.42 0.81
CA THR A 385 -12.47 20.77 -0.11
C THR A 385 -13.82 20.36 0.48
N ASN A 386 -14.90 20.94 -0.02
CA ASN A 386 -16.25 20.50 0.32
C ASN A 386 -16.83 19.72 -0.86
N ARG A 387 -17.28 18.49 -0.61
CA ARG A 387 -18.00 17.68 -1.59
C ARG A 387 -19.10 16.87 -0.91
N SER A 388 -19.95 16.20 -1.69
CA SER A 388 -20.93 15.26 -1.14
C SER A 388 -20.44 13.84 -1.34
N VAL A 389 -20.65 12.99 -0.33
CA VAL A 389 -20.35 11.55 -0.39
C VAL A 389 -21.61 10.77 -0.06
N GLN A 390 -21.78 9.63 -0.71
CA GLN A 390 -22.94 8.77 -0.54
C GLN A 390 -22.82 7.88 0.71
N PHE A 391 -23.89 7.83 1.49
CA PHE A 391 -24.03 6.97 2.66
C PHE A 391 -25.38 6.25 2.66
N ILE A 392 -25.50 5.22 3.49
CA ILE A 392 -26.78 4.61 3.87
C ILE A 392 -27.18 5.14 5.25
N ASP A 393 -28.37 5.72 5.38
CA ASP A 393 -28.98 6.02 6.68
C ASP A 393 -29.56 4.74 7.28
N VAL A 394 -28.94 4.25 8.36
CA VAL A 394 -29.32 2.96 8.97
C VAL A 394 -30.72 2.97 9.58
N THR A 395 -31.32 4.14 9.80
CA THR A 395 -32.64 4.25 10.44
C THR A 395 -33.80 3.95 9.49
N ASN A 396 -33.59 4.12 8.19
CA ASN A 396 -34.64 3.94 7.17
C ASN A 396 -34.15 3.24 5.90
N GLY A 397 -32.85 2.90 5.80
CA GLY A 397 -32.25 2.23 4.65
C GLY A 397 -32.11 3.12 3.41
N SER A 398 -32.29 4.44 3.50
CA SER A 398 -32.18 5.32 2.33
C SER A 398 -30.72 5.63 1.99
N LEU A 399 -30.42 5.72 0.69
CA LEU A 399 -29.17 6.30 0.20
C LEU A 399 -29.26 7.82 0.26
N VAL A 400 -28.30 8.44 0.94
CA VAL A 400 -28.25 9.89 1.17
C VAL A 400 -26.91 10.44 0.72
N GLN A 401 -26.93 11.59 0.07
CA GLN A 401 -25.74 12.37 -0.25
C GLN A 401 -25.52 13.40 0.87
N LEU A 402 -24.41 13.28 1.60
CA LEU A 402 -24.11 14.18 2.73
C LEU A 402 -22.91 15.06 2.39
N PRO A 403 -22.96 16.37 2.72
CA PRO A 403 -21.81 17.23 2.60
C PRO A 403 -20.73 16.81 3.60
N VAL A 404 -19.50 16.73 3.12
CA VAL A 404 -18.32 16.38 3.91
C VAL A 404 -17.23 17.43 3.74
N ASN A 405 -16.49 17.66 4.81
CA ASN A 405 -15.18 18.31 4.76
C ASN A 405 -14.16 17.24 4.31
N TRP A 406 -13.78 17.30 3.04
CA TRP A 406 -12.88 16.34 2.41
C TRP A 406 -11.43 16.84 2.48
N LEU A 407 -10.60 16.15 3.26
CA LEU A 407 -9.17 16.41 3.30
C LEU A 407 -8.49 15.63 2.17
N GLY A 408 -8.41 16.28 1.01
CA GLY A 408 -8.00 15.64 -0.24
C GLY A 408 -6.51 15.59 -0.48
N THR A 409 -6.06 14.57 -1.21
CA THR A 409 -4.68 14.34 -1.65
C THR A 409 -4.57 14.17 -3.17
N THR A 410 -5.66 14.44 -3.91
CA THR A 410 -5.68 14.48 -5.38
C THR A 410 -5.98 15.91 -5.87
N PRO A 411 -4.96 16.74 -6.13
CA PRO A 411 -3.53 16.52 -5.85
C PRO A 411 -3.15 16.80 -4.39
N THR A 412 -2.01 16.26 -3.95
CA THR A 412 -1.32 16.66 -2.72
C THR A 412 -0.33 17.79 -3.03
N THR A 413 -0.01 18.64 -2.06
CA THR A 413 0.85 19.82 -2.26
C THR A 413 2.13 19.70 -1.46
N ALA A 414 3.28 19.90 -2.10
CA ALA A 414 4.57 19.91 -1.42
C ALA A 414 4.64 21.03 -0.36
N ASN A 415 5.19 20.71 0.82
CA ASN A 415 5.39 21.63 1.92
C ASN A 415 6.86 21.97 2.12
N LEU A 416 7.70 20.92 2.20
CA LEU A 416 9.14 21.04 2.35
C LEU A 416 9.81 20.31 1.20
N THR A 417 10.63 21.03 0.44
CA THR A 417 11.48 20.48 -0.62
C THR A 417 12.94 20.69 -0.29
N ARG A 418 13.82 19.94 -0.95
CA ARG A 418 15.27 20.10 -0.85
C ARG A 418 15.89 19.76 -2.20
N ALA A 419 17.00 20.41 -2.54
CA ALA A 419 17.73 20.08 -3.76
C ALA A 419 18.05 18.58 -3.80
N ARG A 420 17.89 17.94 -4.95
CA ARG A 420 18.31 16.54 -5.14
C ARG A 420 19.82 16.43 -4.95
N PRO A 421 20.31 15.58 -4.03
CA PRO A 421 21.74 15.30 -3.94
C PRO A 421 22.16 14.38 -5.09
N GLU A 422 23.44 14.42 -5.47
CA GLU A 422 23.98 13.48 -6.46
C GLU A 422 23.99 12.05 -5.89
N ALA A 423 24.33 11.93 -4.61
CA ALA A 423 24.29 10.68 -3.87
C ALA A 423 24.14 10.92 -2.36
N TYR A 424 23.71 9.87 -1.65
CA TYR A 424 23.85 9.77 -0.20
C TYR A 424 25.08 8.94 0.17
N LEU A 425 25.72 9.29 1.27
CA LEU A 425 26.79 8.51 1.89
C LEU A 425 26.33 7.98 3.25
N ILE A 426 26.43 6.66 3.43
CA ILE A 426 26.06 5.96 4.65
C ILE A 426 27.33 5.35 5.25
N PRO A 427 27.77 5.76 6.45
CA PRO A 427 28.93 5.15 7.10
C PRO A 427 28.72 3.65 7.34
N ARG A 428 29.79 2.84 7.28
CA ARG A 428 29.73 1.37 7.49
C ARG A 428 29.06 0.91 8.78
N THR A 429 29.01 1.76 9.81
CA THR A 429 28.31 1.51 11.08
C THR A 429 26.79 1.39 10.89
N TRP A 430 26.24 1.98 9.84
CA TRP A 430 24.82 1.97 9.48
C TRP A 430 24.50 0.99 8.34
N SER A 431 25.19 -0.15 8.30
CA SER A 431 25.02 -1.17 7.26
C SER A 431 23.60 -1.73 7.16
N ASP A 432 22.86 -1.83 8.27
CA ASP A 432 21.44 -2.25 8.24
C ASP A 432 20.57 -1.30 7.40
N LEU A 433 20.87 0.00 7.35
CA LEU A 433 20.15 0.95 6.50
C LEU A 433 20.44 0.69 5.01
N ALA A 434 21.71 0.41 4.69
CA ALA A 434 22.11 0.04 3.33
C ALA A 434 21.42 -1.26 2.88
N THR A 435 21.37 -2.26 3.75
CA THR A 435 20.65 -3.52 3.49
C THR A 435 19.16 -3.28 3.24
N ARG A 436 18.48 -2.46 4.05
CA ARG A 436 17.05 -2.13 3.84
C ARG A 436 16.76 -1.42 2.53
N LEU A 437 17.66 -0.53 2.12
CA LEU A 437 17.58 0.12 0.81
C LEU A 437 17.73 -0.91 -0.31
N GLN A 438 18.68 -1.83 -0.20
CA GLN A 438 18.87 -2.93 -1.16
C GLN A 438 17.65 -3.86 -1.23
N GLU A 439 17.10 -4.28 -0.09
CA GLU A 439 15.86 -5.07 0.01
C GLU A 439 14.67 -4.33 -0.63
N SER A 440 14.68 -3.00 -0.56
CA SER A 440 13.69 -2.15 -1.22
C SER A 440 13.91 -1.99 -2.73
N GLY A 441 15.00 -2.53 -3.28
CA GLY A 441 15.38 -2.43 -4.70
C GLY A 441 16.25 -1.21 -5.04
N VAL A 442 16.72 -0.46 -4.05
CA VAL A 442 17.66 0.64 -4.27
C VAL A 442 19.05 0.05 -4.49
N VAL A 443 19.71 0.46 -5.58
CA VAL A 443 21.11 0.11 -5.84
C VAL A 443 21.97 0.87 -4.84
N VAL A 444 22.73 0.12 -4.04
CA VAL A 444 23.67 0.63 -3.04
C VAL A 444 25.06 0.09 -3.34
N GLU A 445 26.01 0.99 -3.56
CA GLU A 445 27.42 0.67 -3.75
C GLU A 445 28.12 0.55 -2.40
N THR A 446 28.94 -0.48 -2.22
CA THR A 446 29.88 -0.56 -1.09
C THR A 446 31.24 -0.05 -1.55
N LEU A 447 31.75 1.00 -0.92
CA LEU A 447 33.01 1.64 -1.30
C LEU A 447 34.19 0.73 -0.97
N ASP A 448 35.01 0.42 -1.98
CA ASP A 448 36.29 -0.30 -1.83
C ASP A 448 37.47 0.66 -1.56
N TYR A 449 37.19 1.96 -1.52
CA TYR A 449 38.12 3.04 -1.20
C TYR A 449 37.63 3.87 0.00
N GLU A 450 38.53 4.67 0.55
CA GLU A 450 38.19 5.65 1.56
C GLU A 450 37.67 6.92 0.90
N TYR A 451 36.44 7.32 1.22
CA TYR A 451 35.89 8.58 0.72
C TYR A 451 36.45 9.76 1.50
N SER A 452 36.91 10.80 0.81
CA SER A 452 37.29 12.08 1.39
C SER A 452 36.75 13.22 0.52
N GLY A 453 35.94 14.09 1.08
CA GLY A 453 35.35 15.20 0.33
C GLY A 453 34.40 16.07 1.15
N THR A 454 34.02 17.20 0.57
CA THR A 454 33.02 18.11 1.14
C THR A 454 31.61 17.55 0.90
N VAL A 455 30.80 17.53 1.95
CA VAL A 455 29.42 17.04 1.92
C VAL A 455 28.48 18.03 2.60
N GLU A 456 27.21 17.95 2.25
CA GLU A 456 26.12 18.53 3.03
C GLU A 456 25.75 17.58 4.17
N ALA A 457 25.89 18.04 5.41
CA ALA A 457 25.43 17.38 6.62
C ALA A 457 24.20 18.10 7.17
N LEU A 458 23.35 17.36 7.90
CA LEU A 458 22.15 17.92 8.53
C LEU A 458 22.33 17.95 10.05
N LYS A 459 22.16 19.12 10.66
CA LYS A 459 22.11 19.26 12.12
C LYS A 459 20.67 19.19 12.60
N ILE A 460 20.37 18.35 13.58
CA ILE A 460 19.05 18.26 14.19
C ILE A 460 18.80 19.49 15.07
N THR A 461 17.85 20.33 14.69
CA THR A 461 17.51 21.57 15.43
C THR A 461 16.41 21.34 16.46
N SER A 462 15.51 20.39 16.20
CA SER A 462 14.53 19.92 17.18
C SER A 462 14.27 18.43 17.01
N ALA A 463 13.91 17.76 18.11
CA ALA A 463 13.49 16.36 18.12
C ALA A 463 12.35 16.18 19.13
N SER A 464 11.21 15.69 18.65
CA SER A 464 9.98 15.54 19.42
C SER A 464 9.48 14.10 19.33
N PRO A 465 9.74 13.26 20.36
CA PRO A 465 9.23 11.90 20.39
C PRO A 465 7.72 11.85 20.67
N ALA A 466 7.05 10.91 20.03
CA ALA A 466 5.67 10.58 20.31
C ALA A 466 5.51 10.00 21.73
N ARG A 467 4.29 10.07 22.26
CA ARG A 467 3.98 9.58 23.61
C ARG A 467 3.54 8.11 23.67
N ALA A 468 3.42 7.47 22.50
CA ALA A 468 2.96 6.09 22.36
C ALA A 468 3.72 5.41 21.22
N TYR A 469 3.74 4.08 21.27
CA TYR A 469 4.23 3.27 20.17
C TYR A 469 3.29 3.40 18.97
N TYR A 470 3.89 3.43 17.80
CA TYR A 470 3.23 3.27 16.51
C TYR A 470 4.02 2.22 15.75
N GLU A 471 3.38 1.08 15.46
CA GLU A 471 3.96 0.01 14.66
C GLU A 471 5.36 -0.42 15.17
N GLY A 472 5.48 -0.64 16.47
CA GLY A 472 6.73 -1.10 17.11
C GLY A 472 7.77 -0.02 17.40
N ALA A 473 7.53 1.25 17.05
CA ALA A 473 8.47 2.34 17.29
C ALA A 473 7.84 3.51 18.06
N ILE A 474 8.63 4.18 18.92
CA ILE A 474 8.30 5.54 19.36
C ILE A 474 8.73 6.47 18.23
N GLN A 475 7.75 7.02 17.51
CA GLN A 475 8.06 7.89 16.38
C GLN A 475 8.70 9.20 16.83
N VAL A 476 9.64 9.74 16.05
CA VAL A 476 10.30 11.02 16.32
C VAL A 476 10.02 12.00 15.18
N THR A 477 9.49 13.19 15.49
CA THR A 477 9.44 14.31 14.54
C THR A 477 10.68 15.18 14.75
N VAL A 478 11.42 15.48 13.69
CA VAL A 478 12.60 16.34 13.76
C VAL A 478 12.53 17.50 12.78
N THR A 479 13.31 18.55 13.06
CA THR A 479 13.65 19.59 12.09
C THR A 479 15.16 19.65 11.94
N THR A 480 15.64 20.04 10.76
CA THR A 480 17.09 20.11 10.51
C THR A 480 17.55 21.42 9.89
N GLU A 481 18.85 21.68 9.98
CA GLU A 481 19.54 22.77 9.27
C GLU A 481 20.75 22.19 8.53
N PRO A 482 20.88 22.43 7.21
CA PRO A 482 22.01 21.94 6.44
C PRO A 482 23.27 22.77 6.67
N TYR A 483 24.42 22.13 6.62
CA TYR A 483 25.72 22.80 6.62
C TYR A 483 26.76 21.98 5.85
N GLN A 484 27.80 22.65 5.36
CA GLN A 484 28.89 22.01 4.62
C GLN A 484 30.03 21.64 5.56
N ARG A 485 30.60 20.46 5.36
CA ARG A 485 31.85 20.06 6.02
C ARG A 485 32.59 19.01 5.22
N ASP A 486 33.88 18.87 5.51
CA ASP A 486 34.66 17.75 5.00
C ASP A 486 34.43 16.50 5.87
N VAL A 487 34.27 15.36 5.20
CA VAL A 487 34.19 14.03 5.83
C VAL A 487 35.30 13.14 5.30
N ARG A 488 35.68 12.17 6.12
CA ARG A 488 36.50 11.03 5.73
C ARG A 488 35.78 9.76 6.17
N LEU A 489 35.32 8.94 5.22
CA LEU A 489 34.58 7.70 5.50
C LEU A 489 35.43 6.49 5.12
N PRO A 490 35.55 5.49 6.01
CA PRO A 490 36.40 4.32 5.76
C PRO A 490 35.85 3.45 4.63
N ILE A 491 36.74 2.63 4.05
CA ILE A 491 36.40 1.50 3.18
C ILE A 491 35.28 0.66 3.82
N GLY A 492 34.32 0.23 3.00
CA GLY A 492 33.11 -0.49 3.42
C GLY A 492 31.95 0.42 3.81
N SER A 493 32.11 1.76 3.71
CA SER A 493 30.96 2.68 3.73
C SER A 493 30.17 2.56 2.43
N PHE A 494 28.96 3.10 2.39
CA PHE A 494 28.05 2.92 1.26
C PHE A 494 27.75 4.22 0.55
N LEU A 495 27.57 4.14 -0.77
CA LEU A 495 27.14 5.23 -1.62
C LEU A 495 25.81 4.84 -2.30
N VAL A 496 24.84 5.75 -2.25
CA VAL A 496 23.54 5.59 -2.89
C VAL A 496 23.37 6.71 -3.89
N SER A 497 23.67 6.44 -5.16
CA SER A 497 23.42 7.41 -6.23
C SER A 497 21.92 7.71 -6.31
N THR A 498 21.55 8.97 -6.51
CA THR A 498 20.15 9.31 -6.75
C THR A 498 19.76 9.11 -8.21
N ARG A 499 20.70 8.78 -9.11
CA ARG A 499 20.47 8.57 -10.55
C ARG A 499 20.02 7.14 -10.85
N GLN A 500 18.89 6.73 -10.28
CA GLN A 500 18.34 5.40 -10.45
C GLN A 500 16.81 5.38 -10.27
N LYS A 501 16.15 4.37 -10.86
CA LYS A 501 14.69 4.18 -10.82
C LYS A 501 14.11 4.30 -9.40
N ASN A 502 14.72 3.60 -8.44
CA ASN A 502 14.18 3.47 -7.08
C ASN A 502 14.69 4.55 -6.09
N ALA A 503 15.36 5.61 -6.57
CA ALA A 503 15.95 6.64 -5.70
C ALA A 503 14.92 7.36 -4.81
N ALA A 504 13.65 7.41 -5.22
CA ALA A 504 12.58 8.03 -4.43
C ALA A 504 12.39 7.35 -3.06
N LEU A 505 12.68 6.04 -2.94
CA LEU A 505 12.68 5.33 -1.66
C LEU A 505 13.81 5.82 -0.74
N ALA A 506 14.97 6.15 -1.29
CA ALA A 506 16.06 6.75 -0.52
C ALA A 506 15.69 8.17 -0.04
N PHE A 507 14.99 8.96 -0.86
CA PHE A 507 14.55 10.31 -0.48
C PHE A 507 13.63 10.26 0.76
N VAL A 508 12.62 9.40 0.75
CA VAL A 508 11.66 9.35 1.87
C VAL A 508 12.25 8.69 3.13
N THR A 509 13.23 7.79 2.99
CA THR A 509 13.83 7.07 4.13
C THR A 509 15.01 7.79 4.76
N LEU A 510 15.87 8.43 3.94
CA LEU A 510 17.11 9.06 4.40
C LEU A 510 16.94 10.53 4.78
N GLU A 511 15.93 11.24 4.27
CA GLU A 511 15.65 12.61 4.69
C GLU A 511 14.95 12.63 6.06
N PRO A 512 15.59 13.19 7.11
CA PRO A 512 15.18 12.96 8.50
C PRO A 512 13.80 13.56 8.83
N GLU A 513 13.41 14.67 8.20
CA GLU A 513 12.10 15.29 8.43
C GLU A 513 10.92 14.58 7.76
N ASN A 514 11.17 13.62 6.86
CA ASN A 514 10.08 12.88 6.22
C ASN A 514 9.31 12.02 7.24
N ILE A 515 7.98 11.94 7.09
CA ILE A 515 7.07 11.25 8.01
C ILE A 515 7.22 9.72 8.00
N ASP A 516 8.03 9.16 7.12
CA ASP A 516 8.31 7.73 7.00
C ASP A 516 9.82 7.42 6.97
N SER A 517 10.65 8.36 7.46
CA SER A 517 12.10 8.25 7.49
C SER A 517 12.65 7.24 8.50
N TYR A 518 13.92 6.87 8.37
CA TYR A 518 14.61 6.06 9.38
C TYR A 518 14.75 6.79 10.73
N VAL A 519 14.80 8.13 10.73
CA VAL A 519 14.69 8.92 11.96
C VAL A 519 13.28 8.83 12.53
N ARG A 520 12.24 8.93 11.69
CA ARG A 520 10.85 8.83 12.13
C ARG A 520 10.62 7.57 12.93
N PHE A 521 11.07 6.42 12.43
CA PHE A 521 10.89 5.13 13.08
C PHE A 521 11.98 4.79 14.10
N ASN A 522 12.82 5.76 14.46
CA ASN A 522 13.89 5.62 15.46
C ASN A 522 14.91 4.51 15.13
N LEU A 523 15.05 4.16 13.84
CA LEU A 523 16.12 3.31 13.33
C LEU A 523 17.46 4.07 13.33
N VAL A 524 17.40 5.38 13.12
CA VAL A 524 18.50 6.31 13.42
C VAL A 524 18.07 7.20 14.59
N PRO A 525 18.37 6.82 15.84
CA PRO A 525 18.02 7.63 16.99
C PRO A 525 18.83 8.93 17.01
N VAL A 526 18.13 10.05 17.22
CA VAL A 526 18.73 11.40 17.28
C VAL A 526 18.03 12.26 18.34
N GLN A 527 18.73 13.28 18.82
CA GLN A 527 18.20 14.34 19.68
C GLN A 527 18.60 15.72 19.13
N ALA A 528 17.97 16.78 19.65
CA ALA A 528 18.31 18.15 19.28
C ALA A 528 19.79 18.46 19.58
N GLY A 529 20.50 19.01 18.60
CA GLY A 529 21.92 19.30 18.66
C GLY A 529 22.81 18.27 17.98
N ASP A 530 22.31 17.06 17.73
CA ASP A 530 23.06 16.01 17.03
C ASP A 530 23.30 16.37 15.56
N GLU A 531 24.38 15.83 15.00
CA GLU A 531 24.56 15.71 13.56
C GLU A 531 23.93 14.41 13.07
N TYR A 532 23.15 14.48 12.00
CA TYR A 532 22.60 13.31 11.33
C TYR A 532 23.72 12.53 10.60
N PRO A 533 23.85 11.21 10.79
CA PRO A 533 25.02 10.46 10.34
C PRO A 533 25.01 10.08 8.85
N ILE A 534 23.98 10.45 8.10
CA ILE A 534 23.89 10.22 6.65
C ILE A 534 24.17 11.54 5.94
N PHE A 535 25.12 11.51 5.02
CA PHE A 535 25.59 12.72 4.33
C PHE A 535 25.04 12.78 2.92
N ARG A 536 24.91 14.00 2.41
CA ARG A 536 24.47 14.29 1.04
C ARG A 536 25.68 14.79 0.26
N ILE A 537 25.95 14.18 -0.90
CA ILE A 537 26.86 14.75 -1.89
C ILE A 537 26.04 15.75 -2.71
N PRO A 538 26.31 17.08 -2.62
CA PRO A 538 25.55 18.06 -3.37
C PRO A 538 25.70 17.81 -4.88
N SER A 539 24.62 17.99 -5.63
CA SER A 539 24.69 18.03 -7.09
C SER A 539 25.60 19.19 -7.52
N ALA A 540 26.53 18.94 -8.44
CA ALA A 540 27.35 20.01 -9.01
C ALA A 540 26.39 21.04 -9.62
N SER A 541 26.49 22.31 -9.22
CA SER A 541 25.58 23.35 -9.69
C SER A 541 25.71 23.54 -11.20
N THR A 542 24.92 22.83 -11.99
CA THR A 542 24.72 23.11 -13.41
C THR A 542 23.87 24.36 -13.50
N LYS A 543 24.50 25.54 -13.41
CA LYS A 543 23.91 26.77 -13.93
C LYS A 543 23.74 26.61 -15.45
N ARG A 544 22.70 25.90 -15.89
CA ARG A 544 22.20 26.03 -17.26
C ARG A 544 21.45 27.35 -17.33
N ILE A 545 22.18 28.41 -17.65
CA ILE A 545 21.59 29.66 -18.12
C ILE A 545 20.74 29.28 -19.35
N ARG A 546 19.41 29.34 -19.23
CA ARG A 546 18.53 29.23 -20.40
C ARG A 546 18.85 30.41 -21.30
N SER A 547 19.53 30.14 -22.41
CA SER A 547 19.74 31.08 -23.50
C SER A 547 18.43 31.27 -24.27
N ASN A 548 17.44 31.90 -23.65
CA ASN A 548 16.22 32.42 -24.31
C ASN A 548 15.70 33.69 -23.62
N GLU A 549 16.58 34.46 -22.99
CA GLU A 549 16.39 35.90 -22.74
C GLU A 549 17.54 36.66 -23.43
N LEU A 550 17.40 36.83 -24.76
CA LEU A 550 17.96 37.92 -25.56
C LEU A 550 17.11 38.10 -26.82
#